data_AF-A0A223CYD8-F1
#
_entry.id   AF-A0A223CYD8-F1
#
_cell.length_a   1.000
_cell.length_b   1.000
_cell.length_c   1.000
_cell.angle_alpha   90.00
_cell.angle_beta   90.00
_cell.angle_gamma   90.00
#
_symmetry.space_group_name_H-M   'P 1'
#
loop_
_entity.id
_entity.type
_entity.pdbx_description
1 polymer ?
#
loop_
_entity_poly.entity_id
_entity_poly.type
_entity_poly.pdbx_seq_one_letter_code
_entity_poly.pdbx_strand_id
1 'polypeptide(L)'
;MQQTNFDLLKETVGKRFGQVFSDYGLPALSAGLFTNEQLSFLQEQTDDLPDDNSALESLLLQNVSKGKVLRTGQAPTGENLFTVRVPLIKSSCVLTLAYTTEKWSLQAIDAVQTRRTEIGKLLLGGLIGSAATALFALLINFGSGDDIVAQAKEEGYIVLTQQQYAEQTGQSQVSIATQDPSAIKEDTKSGDAKTGEKNATDQAKGKAITFHLQEGMTTWDLTGFLKEAGLIKDQMKFGEKLVSLGLDVQLRPQEYAFQSGMTEDEVIEALKK
;
A
#
# COMPACT_ATOMS: atom_id res chain seq x y z
N MET A 1 -11.39 -2.17 26.56
CA MET A 1 -10.81 -2.62 25.27
C MET A 1 -9.39 -3.05 25.56
N GLN A 2 -9.08 -4.34 25.47
CA GLN A 2 -7.71 -4.82 25.64
C GLN A 2 -6.93 -4.42 24.39
N GLN A 3 -5.95 -3.53 24.54
CA GLN A 3 -4.93 -3.32 23.52
C GLN A 3 -4.22 -4.66 23.35
N THR A 4 -4.52 -5.37 22.26
CA THR A 4 -3.71 -6.52 21.84
C THR A 4 -2.30 -6.00 21.66
N ASN A 5 -1.40 -6.38 22.56
CA ASN A 5 -0.05 -5.88 22.58
C ASN A 5 0.64 -6.36 21.30
N PHE A 6 0.98 -5.44 20.39
CA PHE A 6 1.47 -5.74 19.04
C PHE A 6 2.66 -6.72 19.05
N ASP A 7 3.49 -6.68 20.10
CA ASP A 7 4.60 -7.59 20.27
C ASP A 7 4.17 -9.06 20.43
N LEU A 8 2.98 -9.31 20.98
CA LEU A 8 2.42 -10.65 21.10
C LEU A 8 2.02 -11.24 19.74
N LEU A 9 1.69 -10.41 18.75
CA LEU A 9 1.34 -10.88 17.41
C LEU A 9 2.57 -11.32 16.62
N LYS A 10 3.72 -10.67 16.84
CA LYS A 10 4.98 -11.06 16.17
C LYS A 10 5.40 -12.49 16.51
N GLU A 11 5.11 -12.95 17.73
CA GLU A 11 5.39 -14.33 18.17
C GLU A 11 4.54 -15.38 17.44
N THR A 12 3.50 -14.98 16.71
CA THR A 12 2.67 -15.89 15.91
C THR A 12 3.30 -16.21 14.56
N VAL A 13 4.24 -15.40 14.08
CA VAL A 13 4.90 -15.60 12.80
C VAL A 13 5.61 -16.94 12.78
N GLY A 14 5.34 -17.74 11.75
CA GLY A 14 5.87 -19.07 11.60
C GLY A 14 5.05 -20.19 12.25
N LYS A 15 4.11 -19.87 13.15
CA LYS A 15 3.19 -20.86 13.74
C LYS A 15 2.08 -21.25 12.77
N ARG A 16 1.40 -22.37 13.06
CA ARG A 16 0.17 -22.75 12.38
C ARG A 16 -0.95 -21.83 12.84
N PHE A 17 -1.74 -21.31 11.90
CA PHE A 17 -2.79 -20.34 12.21
C PHE A 17 -3.86 -20.93 13.16
N GLY A 18 -4.15 -22.23 13.04
CA GLY A 18 -5.02 -22.96 13.97
C GLY A 18 -4.55 -22.91 15.44
N GLN A 19 -3.23 -22.95 15.65
CA GLN A 19 -2.65 -22.82 16.99
C GLN A 19 -2.74 -21.38 17.52
N VAL A 20 -2.69 -20.40 16.62
CA VAL A 20 -2.89 -18.99 17.00
C VAL A 20 -4.30 -18.77 17.56
N PHE A 21 -5.33 -19.47 17.07
CA PHE A 21 -6.66 -19.39 17.67
C PHE A 21 -6.67 -19.83 19.14
N SER A 22 -6.03 -20.97 19.44
CA SER A 22 -6.00 -21.52 20.80
C SER A 22 -5.13 -20.68 21.73
N ASP A 23 -3.96 -20.25 21.27
CA ASP A 23 -2.98 -19.54 22.09
C ASP A 23 -3.51 -18.15 22.51
N TYR A 24 -4.31 -17.50 21.66
CA TYR A 24 -4.78 -16.13 21.86
C TYR A 24 -6.29 -16.02 22.11
N GLY A 25 -7.00 -17.15 22.21
CA GLY A 25 -8.45 -17.17 22.46
C GLY A 25 -9.26 -16.51 21.33
N LEU A 26 -8.79 -16.58 20.09
CA LEU A 26 -9.48 -16.00 18.94
C LEU A 26 -10.60 -16.94 18.46
N PRO A 27 -11.73 -16.41 17.98
CA PRO A 27 -12.83 -17.23 17.49
C PRO A 27 -12.42 -17.99 16.23
N ALA A 28 -12.99 -19.18 16.05
CA ALA A 28 -12.82 -19.95 14.82
C ALA A 28 -13.40 -19.20 13.61
N LEU A 29 -12.82 -19.44 12.44
CA LEU A 29 -13.35 -18.90 11.19
C LEU A 29 -14.72 -19.52 10.89
N SER A 30 -15.67 -18.68 10.48
CA SER A 30 -17.01 -19.09 10.08
C SER A 30 -17.20 -18.99 8.57
N ALA A 31 -18.26 -19.63 8.07
CA ALA A 31 -18.75 -19.41 6.71
C ALA A 31 -19.10 -17.94 6.46
N GLY A 32 -19.06 -17.52 5.19
CA GLY A 32 -19.21 -16.13 4.77
C GLY A 32 -17.94 -15.30 4.90
N LEU A 33 -16.77 -15.94 5.04
CA LEU A 33 -15.48 -15.25 5.11
C LEU A 33 -15.04 -14.76 3.73
N PHE A 34 -15.41 -15.50 2.68
CA PHE A 34 -15.06 -15.25 1.30
C PHE A 34 -16.27 -14.71 0.53
N THR A 35 -16.06 -13.74 -0.35
CA THR A 35 -17.08 -13.31 -1.30
C THR A 35 -17.12 -14.25 -2.50
N ASN A 36 -18.26 -14.29 -3.21
CA ASN A 36 -18.38 -15.09 -4.44
C ASN A 36 -17.31 -14.71 -5.48
N GLU A 37 -16.98 -13.42 -5.60
CA GLU A 37 -15.94 -12.92 -6.51
C GLU A 37 -14.56 -13.48 -6.14
N GLN A 38 -14.22 -13.53 -4.85
CA GLN A 38 -12.96 -14.09 -4.37
C GLN A 38 -12.86 -15.60 -4.61
N LEU A 39 -13.98 -16.32 -4.43
CA LEU A 39 -14.05 -17.74 -4.69
C LEU A 39 -13.88 -18.04 -6.19
N SER A 40 -14.58 -17.29 -7.05
CA SER A 40 -14.44 -17.41 -8.51
C SER A 40 -13.02 -17.09 -8.97
N PHE A 41 -12.39 -16.04 -8.42
CA PHE A 41 -10.99 -15.73 -8.70
C PHE A 41 -10.07 -16.92 -8.36
N LEU A 42 -10.26 -17.56 -7.19
CA LEU A 42 -9.43 -18.71 -6.81
C LEU A 42 -9.64 -19.92 -7.75
N GLN A 43 -10.88 -20.18 -8.16
CA GLN A 43 -11.21 -21.24 -9.12
C GLN A 43 -10.53 -21.00 -10.48
N GLU A 44 -10.59 -19.77 -11.00
CA GLU A 44 -9.94 -19.40 -12.26
C GLU A 44 -8.41 -19.59 -12.25
N GLN A 45 -7.79 -19.46 -11.08
CA GLN A 45 -6.33 -19.60 -10.93
C GLN A 45 -5.89 -21.04 -10.63
N THR A 46 -6.79 -21.97 -10.31
CA THR A 46 -6.44 -23.34 -9.90
C THR A 46 -7.47 -24.36 -10.37
N ASP A 47 -7.09 -25.16 -11.37
CA ASP A 47 -7.94 -26.21 -11.98
C ASP A 47 -8.36 -27.34 -11.02
N ASP A 48 -7.68 -27.51 -9.88
CA ASP A 48 -7.91 -28.61 -8.92
C ASP A 48 -8.86 -28.23 -7.77
N LEU A 49 -9.49 -27.05 -7.83
CA LEU A 49 -10.43 -26.60 -6.81
C LEU A 49 -11.87 -27.02 -7.12
N PRO A 50 -12.72 -27.23 -6.10
CA PRO A 50 -14.14 -27.50 -6.32
C PRO A 50 -14.84 -26.37 -7.09
N ASP A 51 -15.68 -26.73 -8.06
CA ASP A 51 -16.52 -25.78 -8.81
C ASP A 51 -17.64 -25.16 -7.96
N ASP A 52 -18.08 -25.88 -6.91
CA ASP A 52 -19.12 -25.40 -6.00
C ASP A 52 -18.51 -24.46 -4.93
N ASN A 53 -19.04 -23.24 -4.84
CA ASN A 53 -18.56 -22.20 -3.93
C ASN A 53 -18.63 -22.62 -2.45
N SER A 54 -19.68 -23.35 -2.06
CA SER A 54 -19.85 -23.81 -0.66
C SER A 54 -18.82 -24.88 -0.29
N ALA A 55 -18.57 -25.82 -1.20
CA ALA A 55 -17.52 -26.82 -1.06
C ALA A 55 -16.12 -26.19 -1.05
N LEU A 56 -15.86 -25.21 -1.92
CA LEU A 56 -14.59 -24.49 -1.96
C LEU A 56 -14.37 -23.68 -0.68
N GLU A 57 -15.35 -22.92 -0.22
CA GLU A 57 -15.24 -22.17 1.03
C GLU A 57 -14.96 -23.11 2.21
N SER A 58 -15.69 -24.22 2.30
CA SER A 58 -15.46 -25.24 3.34
C SER A 58 -14.04 -25.80 3.30
N LEU A 59 -13.52 -26.09 2.11
CA LEU A 59 -12.15 -26.53 1.90
C LEU A 59 -11.13 -25.47 2.32
N LEU A 60 -11.36 -24.20 1.97
CA LEU A 60 -10.51 -23.09 2.34
C LEU A 60 -10.49 -22.91 3.86
N LEU A 61 -11.64 -22.81 4.51
CA LEU A 61 -11.75 -22.67 5.97
C LEU A 61 -11.04 -23.80 6.71
N GLN A 62 -11.20 -25.05 6.24
CA GLN A 62 -10.49 -26.19 6.82
C GLN A 62 -8.98 -26.06 6.69
N ASN A 63 -8.48 -25.60 5.53
CA ASN A 63 -7.05 -25.50 5.28
C ASN A 63 -6.40 -24.24 5.85
N VAL A 64 -7.14 -23.14 6.02
CA VAL A 64 -6.64 -21.91 6.64
C VAL A 64 -6.13 -22.19 8.05
N SER A 65 -6.83 -23.02 8.82
CA SER A 65 -6.37 -23.47 10.16
C SER A 65 -5.04 -24.24 10.13
N LYS A 66 -4.73 -24.91 9.01
CA LYS A 66 -3.47 -25.63 8.80
C LYS A 66 -2.38 -24.73 8.22
N GLY A 67 -2.75 -23.54 7.77
CA GLY A 67 -1.87 -22.57 7.15
C GLY A 67 -0.80 -22.04 8.09
N LYS A 68 0.31 -21.56 7.54
CA LYS A 68 1.43 -20.99 8.29
C LYS A 68 1.32 -19.46 8.26
N VAL A 69 1.40 -18.82 9.41
CA VAL A 69 1.44 -17.35 9.49
C VAL A 69 2.78 -16.87 8.94
N LEU A 70 2.73 -16.01 7.94
CA LEU A 70 3.90 -15.42 7.30
C LEU A 70 4.25 -14.05 7.92
N ARG A 71 3.23 -13.22 8.14
CA ARG A 71 3.38 -11.89 8.75
C ARG A 71 2.13 -11.55 9.56
N THR A 72 2.32 -10.68 10.54
CA THR A 72 1.25 -10.03 11.28
C THR A 72 1.41 -8.53 11.22
N GLY A 73 0.30 -7.80 11.23
CA GLY A 73 0.28 -6.35 11.21
C GLY A 73 -0.94 -5.80 11.91
N GLN A 74 -1.08 -4.48 11.88
CA GLN A 74 -2.30 -3.80 12.29
C GLN A 74 -2.69 -2.81 11.19
N ALA A 75 -3.96 -2.80 10.82
CA ALA A 75 -4.50 -1.78 9.93
C ALA A 75 -4.57 -0.43 10.66
N PRO A 76 -4.55 0.72 9.94
CA PRO A 76 -4.77 2.04 10.54
C PRO A 76 -6.11 2.13 11.30
N THR A 77 -7.09 1.33 10.89
CA THR A 77 -8.41 1.16 11.51
C THR A 77 -8.38 0.37 12.83
N GLY A 78 -7.21 -0.14 13.23
CA GLY A 78 -7.00 -0.89 14.48
C GLY A 78 -7.18 -2.40 14.37
N GLU A 79 -7.50 -2.90 13.18
CA GLU A 79 -7.74 -4.33 12.91
C GLU A 79 -6.44 -5.13 12.92
N ASN A 80 -6.43 -6.32 13.53
CA ASN A 80 -5.25 -7.17 13.51
C ASN A 80 -5.20 -7.92 12.18
N LEU A 81 -4.07 -7.81 11.47
CA LEU A 81 -3.88 -8.44 10.17
C LEU A 81 -3.00 -9.68 10.30
N PHE A 82 -3.44 -10.78 9.69
CA PHE A 82 -2.72 -12.05 9.65
C PHE A 82 -2.59 -12.49 8.21
N THR A 83 -1.36 -12.54 7.70
CA THR A 83 -1.11 -13.09 6.38
C THR A 83 -0.68 -14.54 6.53
N VAL A 84 -1.46 -15.43 5.93
CA VAL A 84 -1.36 -16.88 6.13
C VAL A 84 -1.14 -17.56 4.80
N ARG A 85 -0.11 -18.39 4.69
CA ARG A 85 0.06 -19.32 3.57
C ARG A 85 -0.77 -20.56 3.83
N VAL A 86 -1.82 -20.73 3.04
CA VAL A 86 -2.80 -21.82 3.12
C VAL A 86 -2.44 -22.90 2.09
N PRO A 87 -2.15 -24.13 2.53
CA PRO A 87 -1.90 -25.24 1.61
C PRO A 87 -3.21 -25.72 0.98
N LEU A 88 -3.20 -25.91 -0.33
CA LEU A 88 -4.26 -26.54 -1.12
C LEU A 88 -3.71 -27.83 -1.75
N ILE A 89 -4.53 -28.56 -2.51
CA ILE A 89 -4.19 -29.90 -3.02
C ILE A 89 -2.88 -29.90 -3.85
N LYS A 90 -2.79 -29.03 -4.86
CA LYS A 90 -1.59 -28.87 -5.71
C LYS A 90 -1.07 -27.43 -5.77
N SER A 91 -1.62 -26.56 -4.92
CA SER A 91 -1.26 -25.16 -4.85
C SER A 91 -1.18 -24.70 -3.40
N SER A 92 -0.75 -23.47 -3.19
CA SER A 92 -0.92 -22.79 -1.92
C SER A 92 -1.33 -21.36 -2.20
N CYS A 93 -2.32 -20.84 -1.48
CA CYS A 93 -2.66 -19.43 -1.54
C CYS A 93 -2.11 -18.69 -0.33
N VAL A 94 -1.83 -17.40 -0.49
CA VAL A 94 -1.50 -16.50 0.61
C VAL A 94 -2.68 -15.57 0.79
N LEU A 95 -3.23 -15.55 1.99
CA LEU A 95 -4.42 -14.76 2.34
C LEU A 95 -4.07 -13.79 3.45
N THR A 96 -4.54 -12.55 3.38
CA THR A 96 -4.51 -11.61 4.52
C THR A 96 -5.89 -11.53 5.14
N LEU A 97 -5.98 -11.99 6.38
CA LEU A 97 -7.18 -12.01 7.21
C LEU A 97 -7.12 -10.85 8.18
N ALA A 98 -8.19 -10.08 8.27
CA ALA A 98 -8.37 -9.04 9.27
C ALA A 98 -9.29 -9.56 10.39
N TYR A 99 -8.95 -9.18 11.62
CA TYR A 99 -9.74 -9.49 12.80
C TYR A 99 -10.10 -8.22 13.57
N THR A 100 -11.40 -8.01 13.75
CA THR A 100 -11.97 -6.80 14.35
C THR A 100 -13.13 -7.18 15.26
N THR A 101 -13.03 -6.86 16.56
CA THR A 101 -14.13 -7.01 17.55
C THR A 101 -14.97 -8.27 17.32
N GLU A 102 -14.32 -9.43 17.32
CA GLU A 102 -14.94 -10.77 17.18
C GLU A 102 -15.32 -11.23 15.77
N LYS A 103 -15.11 -10.41 14.73
CA LYS A 103 -15.41 -10.79 13.35
C LYS A 103 -14.13 -10.94 12.54
N TRP A 104 -14.08 -12.02 11.76
CA TRP A 104 -13.09 -12.23 10.72
C TRP A 104 -13.58 -11.69 9.39
N SER A 105 -12.68 -11.07 8.64
CA SER A 105 -12.89 -10.70 7.25
C SER A 105 -11.66 -11.04 6.42
N LEU A 106 -11.87 -11.45 5.18
CA LEU A 106 -10.77 -11.58 4.22
C LEU A 106 -10.48 -10.20 3.63
N GLN A 107 -9.29 -9.68 3.89
CA GLN A 107 -8.87 -8.38 3.37
C GLN A 107 -8.31 -8.50 1.95
N ALA A 108 -7.46 -9.51 1.70
CA ALA A 108 -6.82 -9.69 0.42
C ALA A 108 -6.39 -11.13 0.16
N ILE A 109 -6.28 -11.49 -1.13
CA ILE A 109 -5.62 -12.70 -1.62
C ILE A 109 -4.27 -12.25 -2.21
N ASP A 110 -3.19 -12.48 -1.47
CA ASP A 110 -1.85 -11.95 -1.78
C ASP A 110 -1.03 -12.82 -2.74
N ALA A 111 -1.39 -14.07 -3.00
CA ALA A 111 -0.77 -14.90 -4.03
C ALA A 111 -1.52 -16.23 -4.19
N VAL A 112 -1.44 -16.80 -5.40
CA VAL A 112 -1.77 -18.20 -5.64
C VAL A 112 -0.54 -18.86 -6.26
N GLN A 113 0.13 -19.73 -5.52
CA GLN A 113 1.31 -20.45 -5.96
C GLN A 113 0.90 -21.87 -6.37
N THR A 114 0.89 -22.16 -7.66
CA THR A 114 0.73 -23.54 -8.14
C THR A 114 2.07 -24.27 -8.01
N ARG A 115 2.11 -25.39 -7.28
CA ARG A 115 3.26 -26.29 -7.34
C ARG A 115 3.15 -27.05 -8.66
N ARG A 116 3.58 -26.44 -9.76
CA ARG A 116 3.90 -27.23 -10.96
C ARG A 116 5.08 -28.12 -10.58
N THR A 117 4.78 -29.38 -10.28
CA THR A 117 5.77 -30.45 -10.14
C THR A 117 6.42 -30.70 -11.49
N GLU A 118 7.35 -29.84 -11.91
CA GLU A 118 8.27 -30.14 -13.00
C GLU A 118 9.38 -31.08 -12.48
N ILE A 119 8.99 -32.30 -12.10
CA ILE A 119 9.94 -33.40 -11.92
C ILE A 119 10.61 -33.76 -13.27
N GLY A 120 10.13 -33.21 -14.39
CA GLY A 120 10.65 -33.47 -15.74
C GLY A 120 11.66 -32.47 -16.33
N LYS A 121 12.02 -31.35 -15.68
CA LYS A 121 12.92 -30.33 -16.28
C LYS A 121 14.25 -30.09 -15.56
N LEU A 122 14.67 -30.99 -14.68
CA LEU A 122 15.99 -30.94 -14.04
C LEU A 122 17.17 -31.38 -14.94
N LEU A 123 17.03 -31.31 -16.27
CA LEU A 123 18.11 -31.67 -17.20
C LEU A 123 18.57 -30.60 -18.19
N LEU A 124 17.97 -29.41 -18.23
CA LEU A 124 18.52 -28.33 -19.07
C LEU A 124 18.47 -27.02 -18.31
N GLY A 125 19.66 -26.59 -17.89
CA GLY A 125 19.87 -25.36 -17.14
C GLY A 125 19.45 -24.11 -17.91
N GLY A 126 19.14 -23.08 -17.13
CA GLY A 126 18.94 -21.73 -17.62
C GLY A 126 17.48 -21.42 -17.94
N LEU A 127 17.01 -20.33 -17.33
CA LEU A 127 15.70 -19.68 -17.53
C LEU A 127 14.53 -20.35 -16.81
N ILE A 128 14.30 -19.88 -15.58
CA ILE A 128 12.99 -19.88 -14.93
C ILE A 128 12.07 -18.98 -15.79
N GLY A 129 11.53 -19.56 -16.87
CA GLY A 129 10.44 -19.00 -17.65
C GLY A 129 9.13 -19.57 -17.12
N SER A 130 8.57 -18.93 -16.10
CA SER A 130 7.19 -19.18 -15.67
C SER A 130 6.27 -18.10 -16.24
N ALA A 131 5.62 -18.43 -17.36
CA ALA A 131 4.50 -17.68 -17.90
C ALA A 131 3.25 -17.91 -17.03
N ALA A 132 3.23 -17.25 -15.88
CA ALA A 132 2.04 -16.93 -15.08
C ALA A 132 2.45 -15.82 -14.12
N THR A 133 2.86 -14.68 -14.66
CA THR A 133 3.12 -13.47 -13.89
C THR A 133 1.78 -12.94 -13.40
N ALA A 134 1.33 -13.46 -12.26
CA ALA A 134 0.30 -12.80 -11.48
C ALA A 134 0.80 -11.41 -11.13
N LEU A 135 0.07 -10.41 -11.63
CA LEU A 135 0.37 -9.01 -11.44
C LEU A 135 0.13 -8.65 -9.97
N PHE A 136 1.20 -8.45 -9.21
CA PHE A 136 1.11 -8.00 -7.82
C PHE A 136 1.41 -6.51 -7.71
N ALA A 137 0.47 -5.80 -7.12
CA ALA A 137 0.62 -4.42 -6.70
C ALA A 137 1.03 -4.41 -5.24
N LEU A 138 2.32 -4.31 -4.99
CA LEU A 138 2.85 -4.16 -3.64
C LEU A 138 3.01 -2.66 -3.37
N LEU A 139 2.02 -2.05 -2.72
CA LEU A 139 2.18 -0.71 -2.13
C LEU A 139 3.04 -0.85 -0.87
N ILE A 140 4.36 -0.72 -1.04
CA ILE A 140 5.31 -0.73 0.08
C ILE A 140 5.42 0.70 0.60
N ASN A 141 4.83 0.95 1.77
CA ASN A 141 5.12 2.13 2.59
C ASN A 141 5.50 1.67 4.01
N PHE A 142 6.61 0.95 4.13
CA PHE A 142 7.23 0.61 5.41
C PHE A 142 8.76 0.60 5.24
N GLY A 143 9.44 1.31 6.16
CA GLY A 143 10.88 1.48 6.15
C GLY A 143 11.67 0.17 6.14
N SER A 144 12.86 0.24 5.54
CA SER A 144 13.82 -0.84 5.25
C SER A 144 13.48 -1.68 4.01
N GLY A 145 13.40 -1.01 2.84
CA GLY A 145 12.86 -1.56 1.60
C GLY A 145 13.80 -2.32 0.65
N ASP A 146 15.12 -2.34 0.85
CA ASP A 146 16.00 -2.99 -0.14
C ASP A 146 16.01 -4.52 -0.04
N ASP A 147 15.94 -5.08 1.18
CA ASP A 147 16.08 -6.51 1.42
C ASP A 147 14.83 -7.29 0.97
N ILE A 148 13.65 -6.71 1.17
CA ILE A 148 12.36 -7.31 0.81
C ILE A 148 12.10 -7.22 -0.69
N VAL A 149 12.50 -6.11 -1.34
CA VAL A 149 12.39 -5.96 -2.80
C VAL A 149 13.38 -6.88 -3.51
N ALA A 150 14.58 -7.05 -2.95
CA ALA A 150 15.57 -8.00 -3.46
C ALA A 150 15.06 -9.45 -3.35
N GLN A 151 14.56 -9.84 -2.17
CA GLN A 151 14.02 -11.19 -1.95
C GLN A 151 12.78 -11.45 -2.82
N ALA A 152 11.87 -10.48 -2.97
CA ALA A 152 10.71 -10.63 -3.85
C ALA A 152 11.13 -10.79 -5.33
N LYS A 153 12.13 -10.04 -5.81
CA LYS A 153 12.65 -10.20 -7.17
C LYS A 153 13.36 -11.55 -7.35
N GLU A 154 14.08 -12.01 -6.34
CA GLU A 154 14.76 -13.32 -6.34
C GLU A 154 13.75 -14.49 -6.33
N GLU A 155 12.62 -14.34 -5.64
CA GLU A 155 11.51 -15.29 -5.65
C GLU A 155 10.62 -15.19 -6.92
N GLY A 156 11.01 -14.37 -7.90
CA GLY A 156 10.37 -14.27 -9.22
C GLY A 156 9.17 -13.31 -9.31
N TYR A 157 9.00 -12.43 -8.34
CA TYR A 157 7.93 -11.42 -8.34
C TYR A 157 8.31 -10.17 -9.12
N ILE A 158 7.34 -9.57 -9.83
CA ILE A 158 7.46 -8.22 -10.40
C ILE A 158 7.01 -7.23 -9.33
N VAL A 159 7.94 -6.42 -8.84
CA VAL A 159 7.65 -5.30 -7.93
C VAL A 159 7.32 -4.08 -8.77
N LEU A 160 6.04 -3.69 -8.80
CA LEU A 160 5.59 -2.48 -9.48
C LEU A 160 5.67 -1.28 -8.53
N THR A 161 6.13 -0.15 -9.06
CA THR A 161 5.96 1.12 -8.35
C THR A 161 4.49 1.53 -8.38
N GLN A 162 4.10 2.41 -7.45
CA GLN A 162 2.73 2.92 -7.36
C GLN A 162 2.27 3.57 -8.67
N GLN A 163 3.18 4.21 -9.41
CA GLN A 163 2.91 4.76 -10.75
C GLN A 163 2.65 3.66 -11.79
N GLN A 164 3.45 2.60 -11.81
CA GLN A 164 3.27 1.49 -12.74
C GLN A 164 1.96 0.72 -12.49
N TYR A 165 1.52 0.64 -11.22
CA TYR A 165 0.23 0.06 -10.89
C TYR A 165 -0.95 0.89 -11.41
N ALA A 166 -0.87 2.22 -11.33
CA ALA A 166 -1.91 3.12 -11.81
C ALA A 166 -2.06 3.07 -13.36
N GLU A 167 -0.95 2.94 -14.08
CA GLU A 167 -0.95 2.76 -15.53
C GLU A 167 -1.56 1.41 -15.95
N GLN A 168 -1.36 0.36 -15.15
CA GLN A 168 -1.68 -1.01 -15.52
C GLN A 168 -3.10 -1.45 -15.14
N THR A 169 -3.71 -0.83 -14.13
CA THR A 169 -5.11 -1.09 -13.74
C THR A 169 -6.12 -0.23 -14.49
N GLY A 170 -5.67 0.69 -15.34
CA GLY A 170 -6.56 1.65 -16.00
C GLY A 170 -7.29 2.56 -15.01
N GLN A 171 -6.90 2.58 -13.73
CA GLN A 171 -7.33 3.56 -12.74
C GLN A 171 -6.61 4.91 -12.99
N SER A 172 -6.76 5.44 -14.19
CA SER A 172 -6.83 6.88 -14.33
C SER A 172 -8.18 7.31 -13.77
N GLN A 173 -8.13 8.09 -12.69
CA GLN A 173 -9.24 8.81 -12.05
C GLN A 173 -9.99 8.09 -10.91
N VAL A 174 -9.47 8.23 -9.69
CA VAL A 174 -10.34 8.75 -8.62
C VAL A 174 -10.22 10.27 -8.70
N SER A 175 -11.15 10.88 -9.43
CA SER A 175 -11.27 12.33 -9.55
C SER A 175 -11.73 12.93 -8.22
N ILE A 176 -10.88 13.73 -7.58
CA ILE A 176 -11.36 14.94 -6.89
C ILE A 176 -10.97 16.12 -7.77
N ALA A 177 -11.93 16.52 -8.60
CA ALA A 177 -12.11 17.81 -9.27
C ALA A 177 -10.85 18.63 -9.66
N THR A 178 -10.32 18.35 -10.85
CA THR A 178 -9.63 19.36 -11.66
C THR A 178 -10.64 20.03 -12.57
N GLN A 179 -11.14 21.21 -12.19
CA GLN A 179 -11.69 22.14 -13.18
C GLN A 179 -10.50 22.81 -13.86
N ASP A 180 -10.37 22.58 -15.16
CA ASP A 180 -9.59 23.41 -16.07
C ASP A 180 -10.41 24.66 -16.41
N PRO A 181 -9.94 25.89 -16.12
CA PRO A 181 -10.55 27.10 -16.63
C PRO A 181 -9.64 27.70 -17.70
N SER A 182 -9.85 27.33 -18.95
CA SER A 182 -9.42 28.14 -20.10
C SER A 182 -10.40 28.03 -21.27
N ALA A 183 -11.61 28.56 -21.06
CA ALA A 183 -12.49 29.07 -22.12
C ALA A 183 -13.54 30.03 -21.54
N ILE A 184 -13.17 31.31 -21.34
CA ILE A 184 -14.15 32.42 -21.26
C ILE A 184 -13.68 33.54 -22.19
N LYS A 185 -14.47 33.78 -23.24
CA LYS A 185 -14.67 35.00 -24.05
C LYS A 185 -16.21 35.10 -24.15
N GLU A 186 -16.95 36.18 -24.00
CA GLU A 186 -16.81 37.65 -23.88
C GLU A 186 -17.76 38.06 -22.70
N ASP A 187 -17.69 39.20 -22.02
CA ASP A 187 -17.71 40.57 -22.56
C ASP A 187 -17.44 41.62 -21.45
N THR A 188 -17.00 42.82 -21.87
CA THR A 188 -16.90 44.12 -21.14
C THR A 188 -15.57 44.55 -20.48
N LYS A 189 -14.78 45.33 -21.26
CA LYS A 189 -14.00 46.58 -20.94
C LYS A 189 -13.25 46.66 -19.59
N SER A 190 -11.98 47.08 -19.48
CA SER A 190 -11.31 48.24 -20.09
C SER A 190 -9.83 48.32 -19.68
N GLY A 191 -8.90 48.61 -20.62
CA GLY A 191 -7.59 49.28 -20.45
C GLY A 191 -6.49 48.60 -19.61
N ASP A 192 -5.18 48.72 -19.87
CA ASP A 192 -4.41 49.33 -20.96
C ASP A 192 -2.95 48.82 -20.82
N ALA A 193 -2.31 48.64 -21.97
CA ALA A 193 -0.89 48.68 -22.32
C ALA A 193 0.27 48.08 -21.45
N LYS A 194 1.01 47.21 -22.18
CA LYS A 194 2.46 47.24 -22.50
C LYS A 194 3.48 46.40 -21.70
N THR A 195 3.91 45.33 -22.37
CA THR A 195 5.28 45.03 -22.86
C THR A 195 6.48 45.30 -21.95
N GLY A 196 7.24 44.24 -21.63
CA GLY A 196 8.59 44.35 -21.10
C GLY A 196 9.28 43.01 -20.88
N GLU A 197 10.10 42.62 -21.83
CA GLU A 197 11.13 41.57 -21.76
C GLU A 197 12.22 41.94 -20.73
N LYS A 198 12.56 41.04 -19.78
CA LYS A 198 13.93 40.89 -19.20
C LYS A 198 14.06 39.80 -18.13
N ASN A 199 15.23 39.16 -18.18
CA ASN A 199 15.82 38.21 -17.24
C ASN A 199 15.99 38.73 -15.80
N ALA A 200 16.19 37.75 -14.91
CA ALA A 200 16.92 37.77 -13.63
C ALA A 200 16.12 37.99 -12.33
N THR A 201 16.07 36.91 -11.55
CA THR A 201 16.39 36.84 -10.10
C THR A 201 15.90 37.98 -9.20
N ASP A 202 14.76 37.78 -8.54
CA ASP A 202 14.56 38.17 -7.14
C ASP A 202 13.25 37.54 -6.63
N GLN A 203 13.37 36.39 -5.98
CA GLN A 203 12.26 35.83 -5.21
C GLN A 203 12.15 36.62 -3.91
N ALA A 204 11.07 37.38 -3.78
CA ALA A 204 10.69 38.10 -2.57
C ALA A 204 10.69 37.15 -1.36
N LYS A 205 11.77 37.22 -0.56
CA LYS A 205 11.85 36.55 0.74
C LYS A 205 10.89 37.21 1.70
N GLY A 206 10.09 36.41 2.42
CA GLY A 206 9.39 36.88 3.62
C GLY A 206 7.86 36.87 3.58
N LYS A 207 7.20 36.32 2.56
CA LYS A 207 5.75 36.04 2.67
C LYS A 207 5.56 34.80 3.56
N ALA A 208 4.83 34.95 4.65
CA ALA A 208 4.45 33.83 5.51
C ALA A 208 3.39 32.97 4.81
N ILE A 209 3.62 31.66 4.81
CA ILE A 209 2.77 30.64 4.20
C ILE A 209 2.40 29.66 5.30
N THR A 210 1.12 29.48 5.56
CA THR A 210 0.61 28.60 6.61
C THR A 210 -0.04 27.36 6.01
N PHE A 211 0.29 26.19 6.55
CA PHE A 211 -0.33 24.92 6.19
C PHE A 211 -1.00 24.32 7.43
N HIS A 212 -2.26 23.92 7.30
CA HIS A 212 -2.99 23.27 8.38
C HIS A 212 -3.05 21.76 8.11
N LEU A 213 -2.23 20.99 8.82
CA LEU A 213 -2.22 19.53 8.71
C LEU A 213 -3.34 18.96 9.59
N GLN A 214 -4.29 18.24 8.99
CA GLN A 214 -5.42 17.62 9.68
C GLN A 214 -5.22 16.11 9.83
N GLU A 215 -5.94 15.49 10.77
CA GLU A 215 -6.00 14.03 10.88
C GLU A 215 -6.53 13.42 9.56
N GLY A 216 -5.86 12.37 9.09
CA GLY A 216 -6.17 11.72 7.81
C GLY A 216 -5.46 12.32 6.59
N MET A 217 -4.83 13.51 6.71
CA MET A 217 -3.91 13.99 5.68
C MET A 217 -2.60 13.21 5.72
N THR A 218 -2.06 12.96 4.55
CA THR A 218 -0.83 12.20 4.37
C THR A 218 0.38 13.12 4.22
N THR A 219 1.60 12.59 4.42
CA THR A 219 2.85 13.29 4.09
C THR A 219 2.88 13.71 2.61
N TRP A 220 2.14 13.01 1.74
CA TRP A 220 1.99 13.37 0.34
C TRP A 220 1.28 14.72 0.17
N ASP A 221 0.23 14.99 0.93
CA ASP A 221 -0.53 16.24 0.87
C ASP A 221 0.33 17.43 1.32
N LEU A 222 1.08 17.25 2.42
CA LEU A 222 2.04 18.24 2.92
C LEU A 222 3.12 18.55 1.87
N THR A 223 3.75 17.53 1.30
CA THR A 223 4.82 17.73 0.31
C THR A 223 4.30 18.30 -1.00
N GLY A 224 3.07 17.98 -1.40
CA GLY A 224 2.36 18.63 -2.50
C GLY A 224 2.22 20.13 -2.28
N PHE A 225 1.70 20.52 -1.10
CA PHE A 225 1.58 21.92 -0.71
C PHE A 225 2.93 22.66 -0.73
N LEU A 226 3.98 22.06 -0.16
CA LEU A 226 5.32 22.65 -0.12
C LEU A 226 5.89 22.88 -1.53
N LYS A 227 5.60 21.98 -2.47
CA LYS A 227 6.02 22.12 -3.87
C LYS A 227 5.25 23.24 -4.57
N GLU A 228 3.93 23.31 -4.38
CA GLU A 228 3.09 24.39 -4.92
C GLU A 228 3.50 25.76 -4.38
N ALA A 229 3.88 25.83 -3.10
CA ALA A 229 4.43 27.01 -2.45
C ALA A 229 5.86 27.38 -2.92
N GLY A 230 6.49 26.54 -3.75
CA GLY A 230 7.86 26.73 -4.24
C GLY A 230 8.94 26.56 -3.16
N LEU A 231 8.62 25.90 -2.05
CA LEU A 231 9.54 25.65 -0.93
C LEU A 231 10.40 24.41 -1.15
N ILE A 232 9.93 23.47 -1.97
CA ILE A 232 10.67 22.27 -2.38
C ILE A 232 10.60 22.11 -3.91
N LYS A 233 11.60 21.46 -4.49
CA LYS A 233 11.66 21.25 -5.95
C LYS A 233 10.94 19.99 -6.41
N ASP A 234 11.07 18.92 -5.61
CA ASP A 234 10.60 17.58 -5.97
C ASP A 234 9.90 16.94 -4.77
N GLN A 235 8.62 16.68 -4.94
CA GLN A 235 7.75 16.12 -3.91
C GLN A 235 8.21 14.72 -3.48
N MET A 236 8.61 13.86 -4.43
CA MET A 236 8.98 12.48 -4.11
C MET A 236 10.31 12.44 -3.36
N LYS A 237 11.32 13.17 -3.84
CA LYS A 237 12.64 13.21 -3.18
C LYS A 237 12.56 13.81 -1.78
N PHE A 238 11.73 14.83 -1.60
CA PHE A 238 11.54 15.41 -0.28
C PHE A 238 10.76 14.47 0.66
N GLY A 239 9.76 13.74 0.13
CA GLY A 239 9.07 12.69 0.87
C GLY A 239 10.01 11.59 1.36
N GLU A 240 10.87 11.06 0.49
CA GLU A 240 11.91 10.08 0.87
C GLU A 240 12.85 10.65 1.95
N LYS A 241 13.23 11.93 1.84
CA LYS A 241 14.05 12.61 2.85
C LYS A 241 13.34 12.66 4.21
N LEU A 242 12.05 12.98 4.26
CA LEU A 242 11.27 12.96 5.51
C LEU A 242 11.21 11.56 6.14
N VAL A 243 11.00 10.52 5.33
CA VAL A 243 10.99 9.12 5.81
C VAL A 243 12.37 8.71 6.34
N SER A 244 13.45 9.05 5.64
CA SER A 244 14.81 8.75 6.09
C SER A 244 15.17 9.41 7.43
N LEU A 245 14.56 10.57 7.70
CA LEU A 245 14.70 11.30 8.96
C LEU A 245 13.70 10.86 10.04
N GLY A 246 12.80 9.92 9.73
CA GLY A 246 11.72 9.46 10.61
C GLY A 246 10.71 10.54 10.98
N LEU A 247 10.59 11.59 10.15
CA LEU A 247 9.67 12.69 10.38
C LEU A 247 8.25 12.37 9.92
N ASP A 248 8.10 11.47 8.94
CA ASP A 248 6.80 10.99 8.46
C ASP A 248 5.90 10.45 9.59
N VAL A 249 6.49 9.81 10.61
CA VAL A 249 5.79 9.31 11.80
C VAL A 249 5.69 10.30 12.96
N GLN A 250 6.44 11.40 12.91
CA GLN A 250 6.48 12.41 13.99
C GLN A 250 5.60 13.62 13.71
N LEU A 251 5.19 13.83 12.46
CA LEU A 251 4.30 14.91 12.07
C LEU A 251 2.96 14.79 12.80
N ARG A 252 2.62 15.84 13.57
CA ARG A 252 1.34 15.93 14.28
C ARG A 252 0.37 16.82 13.52
N PRO A 253 -0.95 16.56 13.60
CA PRO A 253 -1.95 17.49 13.11
C PRO A 253 -1.85 18.83 13.84
N GLN A 254 -1.41 19.87 13.14
CA GLN A 254 -1.27 21.24 13.64
C GLN A 254 -1.06 22.22 12.48
N GLU A 255 -0.95 23.50 12.82
CA GLU A 255 -0.60 24.56 11.88
C GLU A 255 0.92 24.73 11.79
N TYR A 256 1.45 24.63 10.57
CA TYR A 256 2.87 24.86 10.27
C TYR A 256 3.02 26.17 9.52
N ALA A 257 3.98 26.99 9.95
CA ALA A 257 4.28 28.27 9.33
C ALA A 257 5.64 28.22 8.61
N PHE A 258 5.63 28.56 7.32
CA PHE A 258 6.78 28.63 6.44
C PHE A 258 6.98 30.05 5.92
N GLN A 259 8.17 30.35 5.40
CA GLN A 259 8.45 31.61 4.71
C GLN A 259 8.87 31.33 3.28
N SER A 260 8.36 32.12 2.33
CA SER A 260 8.82 32.05 0.94
C SER A 260 10.32 32.25 0.84
N GLY A 261 10.98 31.34 0.11
CA GLY A 261 12.43 31.34 -0.06
C GLY A 261 13.21 30.64 1.07
N MET A 262 12.53 29.93 1.98
CA MET A 262 13.19 28.97 2.87
C MET A 262 13.90 27.88 2.04
N THR A 263 15.05 27.45 2.55
CA THR A 263 15.74 26.27 2.07
C THR A 263 15.04 25.00 2.53
N GLU A 264 15.27 23.88 1.84
CA GLU A 264 14.68 22.59 2.21
C GLU A 264 15.01 22.18 3.65
N ASP A 265 16.20 22.52 4.15
CA ASP A 265 16.60 22.21 5.52
C ASP A 265 15.86 23.09 6.55
N GLU A 266 15.59 24.36 6.24
CA GLU A 266 14.77 25.24 7.09
C GLU A 266 13.31 24.78 7.14
N VAL A 267 12.78 24.24 6.03
CA VAL A 267 11.45 23.62 5.98
C VAL A 267 11.42 22.39 6.89
N ILE A 268 12.45 21.54 6.86
CA ILE A 268 12.55 20.37 7.74
C ILE A 268 12.60 20.77 9.21
N GLU A 269 13.37 21.81 9.56
CA GLU A 269 13.40 22.32 10.94
C GLU A 269 12.06 22.91 11.39
N ALA A 270 11.29 23.51 10.49
CA ALA A 270 9.94 23.97 10.78
C ALA A 270 8.96 22.81 11.05
N LEU A 271 9.16 21.65 10.40
CA LEU A 271 8.34 20.46 10.57
C LEU A 271 8.63 19.66 11.85
N LYS A 272 9.78 19.88 12.49
CA LYS A 272 10.17 19.22 13.75
C LYS A 272 9.55 19.83 15.01
N LYS A 273 8.97 21.02 14.88
CA LYS A 273 8.37 21.76 16.00
C LYS A 273 7.02 21.19 16.38
#